data_AF-A0A645DHJ3-F1
#
_entry.id   AF-A0A645DHJ3-F1
#
_cell.length_a   1.000
_cell.length_b   1.000
_cell.length_c   1.000
_cell.angle_alpha   90.00
_cell.angle_beta   90.00
_cell.angle_gamma   90.00
#
_symmetry.space_group_name_H-M   'P 1'
#
loop_
_entity.id
_entity.type
_entity.pdbx_description
1 polymer ?
#
loop_
_entity_poly.entity_id
_entity_poly.type
_entity_poly.pdbx_seq_one_letter_code
_entity_poly.pdbx_strand_id
1 'polypeptide(L)'
;MRVSGYNLQAAAYSGIDTRKNILLVTFLAGGVAGLAGVSEVLGVQGRLYALFSPGYGFDGIAVALIGMNSPIGIIVGALLFGAFRAGGNRMQMRAQVPDAIVSVIQAFVIIAVVASQMLLELWNEHRLKKQQESKEA
;
A
#
# COMPACT_ATOMS: atom_id res chain seq x y z
N MET A 1 4.37 -16.69 -1.19
CA MET A 1 3.57 -16.35 -2.39
C MET A 1 4.35 -15.69 -3.53
N ARG A 2 5.68 -15.52 -3.48
CA ARG A 2 6.41 -14.88 -4.61
C ARG A 2 6.34 -15.70 -5.90
N VAL A 3 6.63 -17.00 -5.83
CA VAL A 3 6.67 -17.88 -7.01
C VAL A 3 5.29 -18.02 -7.70
N SER A 4 4.23 -18.22 -6.90
CA SER A 4 2.85 -18.26 -7.40
C SER A 4 2.33 -16.91 -7.91
N GLY A 5 2.94 -15.79 -7.48
CA GLY A 5 2.63 -14.44 -7.96
C GLY A 5 3.24 -14.11 -9.32
N TYR A 6 4.36 -14.75 -9.70
CA TYR A 6 4.98 -14.54 -11.02
C TYR A 6 4.39 -15.45 -12.10
N ASN A 7 4.17 -16.73 -11.81
CA ASN A 7 3.56 -17.66 -12.75
C ASN A 7 2.91 -18.85 -12.02
N LEU A 8 1.58 -19.00 -12.15
CA LEU A 8 0.82 -20.08 -11.52
C LEU A 8 1.20 -21.47 -12.05
N GLN A 9 1.52 -21.57 -13.35
CA GLN A 9 1.88 -22.84 -13.95
C GLN A 9 3.26 -23.29 -13.46
N ALA A 10 4.24 -22.39 -13.43
CA ALA A 10 5.57 -22.68 -12.89
C ALA A 10 5.53 -23.08 -11.41
N ALA A 11 4.68 -22.41 -10.62
CA ALA A 11 4.46 -22.77 -9.21
C ALA A 11 3.87 -24.18 -9.06
N ALA A 12 2.89 -24.55 -9.88
CA ALA A 12 2.31 -25.89 -9.87
C ALA A 12 3.34 -26.96 -10.27
N TYR A 13 4.18 -26.69 -11.27
CA TYR A 13 5.29 -27.57 -11.66
C TYR A 13 6.34 -27.74 -10.54
N SER A 14 6.55 -26.72 -9.71
CA SER A 14 7.45 -26.79 -8.55
C SER A 14 6.88 -27.53 -7.33
N GLY A 15 5.67 -28.11 -7.44
CA GLY A 15 5.00 -28.83 -6.35
C GLY A 15 4.23 -27.93 -5.38
N ILE A 16 4.05 -26.64 -5.68
CA ILE A 16 3.23 -25.73 -4.86
C ILE A 16 1.76 -25.93 -5.23
N ASP A 17 0.93 -26.24 -4.23
CA ASP A 17 -0.52 -26.30 -4.39
C ASP A 17 -1.10 -24.88 -4.46
N THR A 18 -1.11 -24.32 -5.68
CA THR A 18 -1.54 -22.94 -5.93
C THR A 18 -2.99 -22.69 -5.51
N ARG A 19 -3.87 -23.70 -5.62
CA ARG A 19 -5.29 -23.56 -5.24
C ARG A 19 -5.45 -23.38 -3.74
N LYS A 20 -4.81 -24.23 -2.94
CA LYS A 20 -4.84 -24.10 -1.47
C LYS A 20 -4.23 -22.79 -1.01
N ASN A 21 -3.12 -22.38 -1.64
CA ASN A 21 -2.44 -21.15 -1.26
C ASN A 21 -3.32 -19.92 -1.53
N ILE A 22 -3.98 -19.86 -2.69
CA ILE A 22 -4.92 -18.78 -3.02
C ILE A 22 -6.07 -18.74 -2.01
N LEU A 23 -6.68 -19.90 -1.73
CA LEU A 23 -7.79 -19.97 -0.77
C LEU A 23 -7.38 -19.48 0.63
N LEU A 24 -6.22 -19.93 1.11
CA LEU A 24 -5.69 -19.56 2.43
C LEU A 24 -5.41 -18.06 2.51
N VAL A 25 -4.83 -17.46 1.47
CA VAL A 25 -4.54 -16.02 1.45
C VAL A 25 -5.82 -15.19 1.36
N THR A 26 -6.78 -15.57 0.51
CA THR A 26 -8.07 -14.88 0.43
C THR A 26 -8.81 -14.95 1.76
N PHE A 27 -8.78 -16.10 2.44
CA PHE A 27 -9.39 -16.28 3.74
C PHE A 27 -8.71 -15.41 4.82
N LEU A 28 -7.38 -15.39 4.87
CA LEU A 28 -6.63 -14.54 5.80
C LEU A 28 -6.86 -13.05 5.52
N ALA A 29 -6.77 -12.63 4.26
CA ALA A 29 -6.97 -11.22 3.87
C ALA A 29 -8.39 -10.76 4.16
N GLY A 30 -9.39 -11.57 3.80
CA GLY A 30 -10.80 -11.32 4.11
C GLY A 30 -11.06 -11.27 5.61
N GLY A 31 -10.43 -12.17 6.39
CA GLY A 31 -10.52 -12.17 7.86
C GLY A 31 -9.98 -10.88 8.47
N VAL A 32 -8.78 -10.44 8.05
CA VAL A 32 -8.19 -9.18 8.54
C VAL A 32 -9.01 -7.96 8.12
N ALA A 33 -9.46 -7.91 6.86
CA ALA A 33 -10.31 -6.83 6.37
C ALA A 33 -11.66 -6.77 7.11
N GLY A 34 -12.26 -7.94 7.40
CA GLY A 34 -13.48 -8.05 8.19
C GLY A 34 -13.28 -7.56 9.62
N LEU A 35 -12.21 -7.99 10.30
CA LEU A 35 -11.89 -7.53 11.65
C LEU A 35 -11.66 -6.01 11.72
N ALA A 36 -10.99 -5.45 10.72
CA ALA A 36 -10.80 -4.00 10.61
C ALA A 36 -12.14 -3.27 10.46
N GLY A 37 -13.02 -3.74 9.56
CA GLY A 37 -14.35 -3.15 9.36
C GLY A 37 -15.25 -3.24 10.59
N VAL A 38 -15.25 -4.38 11.29
CA VAL A 38 -16.00 -4.57 12.54
C VAL A 38 -15.49 -3.62 13.63
N SER A 39 -14.18 -3.44 13.72
CA SER A 39 -13.55 -2.54 14.69
C SER A 39 -13.94 -1.08 14.44
N GLU A 40 -13.99 -0.64 13.18
CA GLU A 40 -14.43 0.71 12.80
C GLU A 40 -15.92 0.92 13.17
N VAL A 41 -16.79 -0.01 12.74
CA VAL A 41 -18.25 0.14 12.92
C VAL A 41 -18.66 0.06 14.39
N LEU A 42 -18.15 -0.93 15.15
CA LEU A 42 -18.50 -1.10 16.56
C LEU A 42 -17.75 -0.14 17.48
N GLY A 43 -16.51 0.22 17.14
CA GLY A 43 -15.66 1.04 18.00
C GLY A 43 -15.85 2.54 17.82
N VAL A 44 -15.93 3.02 16.57
CA VAL A 44 -15.89 4.45 16.26
C VAL A 44 -17.29 5.00 16.01
N GLN A 45 -18.03 4.45 15.04
CA GLN A 45 -19.37 4.98 14.71
C GLN A 45 -20.48 4.49 15.65
N GLY A 46 -20.36 3.28 16.21
CA GLY A 46 -21.39 2.65 17.06
C GLY A 46 -22.68 2.26 16.32
N ARG A 47 -22.72 2.44 14.99
CA ARG A 47 -23.84 2.13 14.09
C ARG A 47 -23.31 2.03 12.66
N LEU A 48 -23.95 1.19 11.86
CA LEU A 48 -23.59 1.06 10.44
C LEU A 48 -24.03 2.32 9.69
N TYR A 49 -23.07 3.06 9.15
CA TYR A 49 -23.30 4.27 8.36
C TYR A 49 -22.95 4.01 6.89
N ALA A 50 -23.66 4.62 5.95
CA ALA A 50 -23.44 4.37 4.51
C ALA A 50 -22.00 4.70 4.04
N LEU A 51 -21.30 5.58 4.75
CA LEU A 51 -19.92 5.99 4.50
C LEU A 51 -18.94 5.54 5.60
N PHE A 52 -19.17 4.37 6.22
CA PHE A 52 -18.23 3.85 7.24
C PHE A 52 -16.83 3.55 6.69
N SER A 53 -16.68 3.40 5.36
CA SER A 53 -15.39 3.27 4.69
C SER A 53 -15.20 4.35 3.62
N PRO A 54 -14.81 5.58 4.01
CA PRO A 54 -14.49 6.64 3.07
C PRO A 54 -13.12 6.35 2.44
N GLY A 55 -13.09 5.47 1.44
CA GLY A 55 -11.91 5.22 0.62
C GLY A 55 -10.77 4.42 1.26
N TYR A 56 -10.94 3.79 2.43
CA TYR A 56 -9.86 3.02 3.10
C TYR A 56 -9.21 1.97 2.18
N GLY A 57 -9.98 1.34 1.30
CA GLY A 57 -9.45 0.38 0.31
C GLY A 57 -8.58 1.03 -0.77
N PHE A 58 -8.92 2.26 -1.18
CA PHE A 58 -8.14 3.02 -2.16
C PHE A 58 -6.83 3.52 -1.56
N ASP A 59 -6.86 4.01 -0.32
CA ASP A 59 -5.65 4.36 0.44
C ASP A 59 -4.70 3.17 0.58
N GLY A 60 -5.23 1.95 0.69
CA GLY A 60 -4.44 0.72 0.72
C GLY A 60 -3.58 0.51 -0.53
N ILE A 61 -4.05 0.96 -1.71
CA ILE A 61 -3.27 0.90 -2.95
C ILE A 61 -2.07 1.84 -2.87
N ALA A 62 -2.30 3.07 -2.38
CA ALA A 62 -1.23 4.04 -2.17
C ALA A 62 -0.18 3.55 -1.18
N VAL A 63 -0.62 2.95 -0.07
CA VAL A 63 0.29 2.36 0.93
C VAL A 63 1.09 1.21 0.34
N ALA A 64 0.49 0.35 -0.49
CA ALA A 64 1.20 -0.75 -1.15
C ALA A 64 2.30 -0.25 -2.11
N LEU A 65 2.02 0.84 -2.84
CA LEU A 65 2.97 1.50 -3.73
C LEU A 65 4.16 2.07 -2.96
N ILE A 66 3.90 2.82 -1.88
CA ILE A 66 4.96 3.39 -1.04
C ILE A 66 5.79 2.29 -0.38
N GLY A 67 5.14 1.20 0.05
CA GLY A 67 5.78 0.06 0.68
C GLY A 67 6.55 -0.85 -0.28
N MET A 68 6.54 -0.60 -1.59
CA MET A 68 7.21 -1.41 -2.63
C MET A 68 6.86 -2.91 -2.58
N ASN A 69 5.62 -3.25 -2.24
CA ASN A 69 5.18 -4.64 -1.98
C ASN A 69 6.02 -5.39 -0.92
N SER A 70 6.80 -4.67 -0.09
CA SER A 70 7.53 -5.23 1.03
C SER A 70 6.64 -5.23 2.27
N PRO A 71 6.58 -6.34 3.04
CA PRO A 71 5.73 -6.41 4.23
C PRO A 71 6.05 -5.31 5.26
N ILE A 72 7.34 -5.02 5.45
CA ILE A 72 7.80 -3.99 6.39
C ILE A 72 7.43 -2.58 5.92
N GLY A 73 7.58 -2.30 4.61
CA GLY A 73 7.25 -1.00 4.03
C GLY A 73 5.76 -0.71 4.08
N ILE A 74 4.92 -1.74 3.88
CA ILE A 74 3.45 -1.62 3.99
C ILE A 74 3.05 -1.25 5.41
N ILE A 75 3.65 -1.86 6.45
CA ILE A 75 3.34 -1.54 7.86
C ILE A 75 3.67 -0.08 8.16
N VAL A 76 4.86 0.38 7.76
CA VAL A 76 5.29 1.77 7.99
C VAL A 76 4.40 2.75 7.21
N GLY A 77 4.09 2.45 5.95
CA GLY A 77 3.21 3.27 5.12
C GLY A 77 1.79 3.36 5.68
N ALA A 78 1.25 2.24 6.18
CA ALA A 78 -0.08 2.20 6.80
C ALA A 78 -0.13 3.04 8.07
N LEU A 79 0.91 3.00 8.91
CA LEU A 79 1.02 3.85 10.10
C LEU A 79 1.08 5.34 9.73
N LEU A 80 1.84 5.69 8.69
CA LEU A 80 1.92 7.08 8.22
C LEU A 80 0.56 7.59 7.72
N PHE A 81 -0.11 6.82 6.85
CA PHE A 81 -1.43 7.19 6.33
C PHE A 81 -2.48 7.25 7.43
N GLY A 82 -2.45 6.31 8.39
CA GLY A 82 -3.27 6.34 9.59
C GLY A 82 -3.02 7.59 10.43
N ALA A 83 -1.76 8.01 10.59
CA ALA A 83 -1.41 9.22 11.31
C ALA A 83 -1.92 10.48 10.60
N PHE A 84 -1.79 10.57 9.27
CA PHE A 84 -2.36 11.68 8.50
C PHE A 84 -3.87 11.77 8.64
N ARG A 85 -4.57 10.62 8.61
CA ARG A 85 -6.02 10.58 8.75
C ARG A 85 -6.49 10.93 10.16
N ALA A 86 -5.84 10.39 11.18
CA ALA A 86 -6.12 10.72 12.58
C ALA A 86 -5.81 12.20 12.89
N GLY A 87 -4.70 12.72 12.36
CA GLY A 87 -4.32 14.13 12.47
C GLY A 87 -5.32 15.04 11.75
N GLY A 88 -5.68 14.68 10.52
CA GLY A 88 -6.66 15.36 9.68
C GLY A 88 -8.03 15.46 10.34
N ASN A 89 -8.55 14.36 10.88
CA ASN A 89 -9.81 14.33 11.62
C ASN A 89 -9.77 15.27 12.84
N ARG A 90 -8.68 15.27 13.61
CA ARG A 90 -8.52 16.22 14.73
C ARG A 90 -8.45 17.68 14.27
N MET A 91 -7.82 17.95 13.13
CA MET A 91 -7.76 19.29 12.54
C MET A 91 -9.12 19.73 12.00
N GLN A 92 -9.89 18.83 11.41
CA GLN A 92 -11.25 19.11 10.96
C GLN A 92 -12.15 19.48 12.14
N MET A 93 -12.04 18.75 13.26
CA MET A 93 -12.84 19.01 14.46
C MET A 93 -12.49 20.33 15.16
N ARG A 94 -11.21 20.74 15.19
CA ARG A 94 -10.77 21.93 15.95
C ARG A 94 -10.57 23.19 15.11
N ALA A 95 -10.04 23.06 13.91
CA ALA A 95 -9.64 24.17 13.05
C ALA A 95 -10.54 24.32 11.81
N GLN A 96 -11.62 23.54 11.71
CA GLN A 96 -12.55 23.50 10.57
C GLN A 96 -11.87 23.32 9.20
N VAL A 97 -10.72 22.62 9.20
CA VAL A 97 -9.98 22.33 7.98
C VAL A 97 -10.70 21.21 7.20
N PRO A 98 -10.93 21.36 5.88
CA PRO A 98 -11.53 20.30 5.06
C PRO A 98 -10.63 19.05 4.99
N ASP A 99 -11.24 17.86 5.04
CA ASP A 99 -10.56 16.57 4.86
C ASP A 99 -9.83 16.46 3.50
N ALA A 100 -10.28 17.22 2.51
CA ALA A 100 -9.61 17.34 1.22
C ALA A 100 -8.14 17.78 1.32
N ILE A 101 -7.73 18.49 2.39
CA ILE A 101 -6.31 18.84 2.57
C ILE A 101 -5.48 17.60 2.87
N VAL A 102 -6.03 16.67 3.66
CA VAL A 102 -5.35 15.41 4.01
C VAL A 102 -5.12 14.57 2.77
N SER A 103 -6.13 14.44 1.92
CA SER A 103 -6.03 13.69 0.67
C SER A 103 -5.03 14.32 -0.32
N VAL A 104 -4.97 15.66 -0.39
CA VAL A 104 -3.97 16.37 -1.20
C VAL A 104 -2.55 16.11 -0.68
N ILE A 105 -2.34 16.15 0.63
CA ILE A 105 -1.04 15.84 1.24
C ILE A 105 -0.64 14.39 0.94
N GLN A 106 -1.56 13.44 1.12
CA GLN A 106 -1.33 12.04 0.80
C GLN A 106 -0.96 11.86 -0.69
N ALA A 107 -1.68 12.51 -1.61
CA ALA A 107 -1.37 12.49 -3.03
C ALA A 107 0.03 13.04 -3.33
N PHE A 108 0.41 14.13 -2.68
CA PHE A 108 1.74 14.71 -2.83
C PHE A 108 2.85 13.78 -2.32
N VAL A 109 2.62 13.10 -1.19
CA VAL A 109 3.55 12.08 -0.66
C VAL A 109 3.70 10.93 -1.65
N ILE A 110 2.61 10.42 -2.23
CA ILE A 110 2.66 9.37 -3.25
C ILE A 110 3.51 9.82 -4.43
N ILE A 111 3.24 11.02 -4.97
CA ILE A 111 4.01 11.57 -6.10
C ILE A 111 5.48 11.71 -5.74
N ALA A 112 5.81 12.23 -4.56
CA ALA A 112 7.19 12.39 -4.11
C ALA A 112 7.93 11.04 -4.01
N VAL A 113 7.27 10.02 -3.45
CA VAL A 113 7.84 8.68 -3.31
C VAL A 113 8.05 8.04 -4.69
N VAL A 114 7.02 8.06 -5.54
CA VAL A 114 7.10 7.50 -6.90
C VAL A 114 8.16 8.24 -7.73
N ALA A 115 8.20 9.57 -7.66
CA ALA A 115 9.20 10.37 -8.38
C ALA A 115 10.62 10.04 -7.90
N SER A 116 10.84 9.87 -6.59
CA SER A 116 12.15 9.48 -6.06
C SER A 116 12.59 8.10 -6.56
N GLN A 117 11.67 7.13 -6.63
CA GLN A 117 11.95 5.79 -7.17
C GLN A 117 12.31 5.86 -8.65
N MET A 118 11.52 6.58 -9.44
CA MET A 118 11.78 6.77 -10.87
C MET A 118 13.15 7.43 -11.11
N LEU A 119 13.51 8.43 -10.31
CA LEU A 119 14.82 9.08 -10.40
C LEU A 119 15.98 8.11 -10.09
N LEU A 120 15.82 7.26 -9.07
CA LEU A 120 16.82 6.27 -8.69
C LEU A 120 17.02 5.20 -9.78
N GLU A 121 15.93 4.73 -10.37
CA GLU A 121 15.98 3.78 -11.49
C GLU A 121 16.70 4.39 -12.70
N LEU A 122 16.34 5.62 -13.10
CA LEU A 122 17.00 6.35 -14.19
C LEU A 122 18.49 6.61 -13.90
N TRP A 123 18.86 6.90 -12.66
CA TRP A 123 20.27 7.08 -12.29
C TRP A 123 21.04 5.75 -12.37
N ASN A 124 20.45 4.65 -11.91
CA ASN A 124 21.07 3.33 -11.99
C ASN A 124 21.30 2.91 -13.44
N GLU A 125 20.34 3.13 -14.35
CA GLU A 125 20.51 2.83 -15.77
C GLU A 125 21.66 3.63 -16.41
N HIS A 126 21.76 4.92 -16.10
CA HIS A 126 22.86 5.76 -16.60
C HIS A 126 24.22 5.35 -16.02
N ARG A 127 24.28 4.90 -14.76
CA ARG A 127 25.50 4.37 -14.13
C ARG A 127 25.97 3.08 -14.81
N LEU A 128 25.03 2.19 -15.17
CA LEU A 128 25.33 0.89 -15.80
C LEU A 128 25.88 1.06 -17.22
N LYS A 129 25.29 1.95 -18.02
CA LYS A 129 25.78 2.26 -19.38
C LYS A 129 27.22 2.82 -19.35
N LYS A 130 27.52 3.71 -18.40
CA LYS A 130 28.86 4.29 -18.24
C LYS A 130 29.93 3.28 -17.81
N GLN A 131 29.56 2.23 -17.09
CA GLN A 131 30.47 1.14 -16.73
C GLN A 131 30.74 0.16 -17.88
N GLN A 132 29.81 0.00 -18.81
CA GLN A 132 30.01 -0.81 -20.01
C GLN A 132 30.97 -0.12 -20.98
N GLU A 133 30.78 1.17 -21.24
CA GLU A 133 31.70 1.96 -22.09
C GLU A 133 33.13 2.01 -21.54
N SER A 134 33.32 2.02 -20.22
CA SER A 134 34.64 1.97 -19.58
C SER A 134 35.31 0.58 -19.59
N LYS A 135 34.57 -0.50 -19.88
CA LYS A 135 35.14 -1.85 -20.01
C LYS A 135 35.49 -2.21 -21.46
N GLU A 136 34.97 -1.46 -22.43
CA GLU A 136 35.23 -1.65 -23.86
C GLU A 136 36.36 -0.75 -24.39
N ALA A 137 36.86 0.21 -23.58
CA ALA A 137 38.02 1.06 -23.85
C ALA A 137 39.26 0.58 -23.05
#